data_AF-A0A0D5YNF3-F1
#
_entry.id   AF-A0A0D5YNF3-F1
#
_cell.length_a   1.000
_cell.length_b   1.000
_cell.length_c   1.000
_cell.angle_alpha   90.00
_cell.angle_beta   90.00
_cell.angle_gamma   90.00
#
_symmetry.space_group_name_H-M   'P 1'
#
loop_
_entity.id
_entity.type
_entity.pdbx_description
1 polymer ?
#
loop_
_entity_poly.entity_id
_entity_poly.type
_entity_poly.pdbx_seq_one_letter_code
_entity_poly.pdbx_strand_id
1 'polypeptide(L)'
;MRKLFLIISVVVIVAVALFVTYRRLKTAKTVTTTNPLNIDDSTYFLKDVDFADGDYALYIKHKEHGEFVVTDKAVLKKNKNKLRLKKSWKNYLPGEGNRSYGAILFKDQTLIKRKQAGFFSTFEIGDLKKYAKPVKERMLRGTREVIEEEIAKINSSNNKFIISQPSLSDNFSEFNFRVFFPSVVLPVSREVDKNGYERLKKVNGIEYDEWLKKHENKFIQEWTRKIENCIHNVANGAGDFNVEILHSTSLDTYIQINGVDWGGELRDTNNVILTLKDYIFYNFQAIISTNHIDAEKLYSLNYNKCDSLFTTNKKELLDKLKQAVLKSNKPHLNVDKGEVRLSAYIDTVFKSKQIEQQEHYLNWLEVYN
;
A
#
# COMPACT_ATOMS: atom_id res chain seq x y z
N MET A 1 -31.77 44.53 1.69
CA MET A 1 -31.54 43.14 2.18
C MET A 1 -31.53 42.08 1.08
N ARG A 2 -32.53 41.98 0.18
CA ARG A 2 -32.56 40.96 -0.91
C ARG A 2 -31.34 40.96 -1.84
N LYS A 3 -30.81 42.12 -2.23
CA LYS A 3 -29.62 42.23 -3.10
C LYS A 3 -28.34 41.74 -2.41
N LEU A 4 -28.23 41.91 -1.09
CA LEU A 4 -27.08 41.47 -0.29
C LEU A 4 -27.04 39.93 -0.17
N PHE A 5 -28.20 39.30 0.04
CA PHE A 5 -28.33 37.84 0.10
C PHE A 5 -27.98 37.16 -1.24
N LEU A 6 -28.32 37.79 -2.37
CA LEU A 6 -27.99 37.29 -3.70
C LEU A 6 -26.48 37.29 -3.94
N ILE A 7 -25.79 38.37 -3.54
CA ILE A 7 -24.33 38.48 -3.64
C ILE A 7 -23.65 37.43 -2.75
N ILE A 8 -24.09 37.28 -1.50
CA ILE A 8 -23.53 36.27 -0.58
C ILE A 8 -23.73 34.85 -1.13
N SER A 9 -24.90 34.56 -1.71
CA SER A 9 -25.20 33.23 -2.28
C SER A 9 -24.28 32.90 -3.46
N VAL A 10 -24.02 33.86 -4.35
CA VAL A 10 -23.09 33.67 -5.47
C VAL A 10 -21.66 33.46 -4.97
N VAL A 11 -21.21 34.24 -3.97
CA VAL A 11 -19.88 34.07 -3.37
C VAL A 11 -19.71 32.69 -2.73
N VAL A 12 -20.73 32.19 -2.03
CA VAL A 12 -20.70 30.85 -1.43
C VAL A 12 -20.66 29.76 -2.49
N ILE A 13 -21.45 29.87 -3.57
CA ILE A 13 -21.43 28.89 -4.67
C ILE A 13 -20.07 28.85 -5.36
N VAL A 14 -19.47 30.01 -5.62
CA VAL A 14 -18.13 30.10 -6.22
C VAL A 14 -17.06 29.55 -5.27
N ALA A 15 -17.13 29.84 -3.98
CA ALA A 15 -16.21 29.31 -2.99
C ALA A 15 -16.30 27.78 -2.86
N VAL A 16 -17.52 27.22 -2.90
CA VAL A 16 -17.74 25.77 -2.90
C VAL A 16 -17.20 25.14 -4.19
N ALA A 17 -17.45 25.74 -5.35
CA ALA A 17 -16.93 25.25 -6.63
C ALA A 17 -15.39 25.26 -6.65
N LEU A 18 -14.76 26.33 -6.15
CA LEU A 18 -13.30 26.44 -6.02
C LEU A 18 -12.75 25.41 -5.02
N PHE A 19 -13.42 25.18 -3.89
CA PHE A 19 -13.00 24.19 -2.89
C PHE A 19 -13.09 22.75 -3.43
N VAL A 20 -14.14 22.41 -4.17
CA VAL A 20 -14.29 21.10 -4.84
C VAL A 20 -13.20 20.92 -5.90
N THR A 21 -12.91 21.96 -6.69
CA THR A 21 -11.87 21.92 -7.73
C THR A 21 -10.47 21.79 -7.11
N TYR A 22 -10.19 22.54 -6.04
CA TYR A 22 -8.94 22.45 -5.28
C TYR A 22 -8.75 21.07 -4.64
N ARG A 23 -9.80 20.48 -4.05
CA ARG A 23 -9.76 19.10 -3.54
C ARG A 23 -9.43 18.11 -4.65
N ARG A 24 -10.10 18.20 -5.81
CA ARG A 24 -9.83 17.31 -6.97
C ARG A 24 -8.38 17.41 -7.47
N LEU A 25 -7.82 18.61 -7.50
CA LEU A 25 -6.41 18.83 -7.89
C LEU A 25 -5.42 18.30 -6.84
N LYS A 26 -5.79 18.32 -5.55
CA LYS A 26 -4.92 17.82 -4.46
C LYS A 26 -4.90 16.30 -4.37
N THR A 27 -6.00 15.61 -4.69
CA THR A 27 -6.03 14.13 -4.75
C THR A 27 -5.28 13.56 -5.96
N ALA A 28 -5.02 14.37 -7.00
CA ALA A 28 -4.25 13.93 -8.17
C ALA A 28 -2.74 13.81 -7.91
N LYS A 29 -2.24 14.24 -6.74
CA LYS A 29 -0.82 14.18 -6.37
C LYS A 29 -0.42 12.98 -5.50
N THR A 30 -1.30 12.01 -5.29
CA THR A 30 -0.97 10.77 -4.57
C THR A 30 -0.58 9.67 -5.56
N VAL A 31 0.72 9.58 -5.81
CA VAL A 31 1.51 8.42 -6.25
C VAL A 31 0.74 7.35 -7.07
N THR A 32 0.92 7.42 -8.40
CA THR A 32 1.05 6.21 -9.22
C THR A 32 2.35 6.34 -10.00
N THR A 33 3.26 5.43 -9.72
CA THR A 33 4.51 5.19 -10.43
C THR A 33 4.24 4.85 -11.90
N THR A 34 4.94 5.58 -12.78
CA THR A 34 5.37 5.24 -14.16
C THR A 34 4.39 4.55 -15.12
N ASN A 35 3.67 5.35 -15.91
CA ASN A 35 3.84 5.39 -17.37
C ASN A 35 3.07 6.60 -17.95
N PRO A 36 3.66 7.50 -18.77
CA PRO A 36 2.93 8.55 -19.45
C PRO A 36 2.27 7.97 -20.71
N LEU A 37 1.35 7.03 -20.53
CA LEU A 37 0.43 6.64 -21.60
C LEU A 37 -0.82 7.50 -21.44
N ASN A 38 -0.99 8.42 -22.40
CA ASN A 38 -2.11 9.35 -22.51
C ASN A 38 -3.43 8.66 -22.09
N ILE A 39 -4.06 9.16 -21.04
CA ILE A 39 -5.43 8.80 -20.67
C ILE A 39 -6.32 9.44 -21.73
N ASP A 40 -6.46 8.76 -22.86
CA ASP A 40 -7.30 9.23 -23.95
C ASP A 40 -8.78 9.03 -23.57
N ASP A 41 -9.47 10.16 -23.38
CA ASP A 41 -10.89 10.25 -23.09
C ASP A 41 -11.76 9.99 -24.34
N SER A 42 -11.15 9.73 -25.49
CA SER A 42 -11.86 9.25 -26.68
C SER A 42 -12.73 8.05 -26.32
N THR A 43 -13.99 8.12 -26.71
CA THR A 43 -14.93 7.01 -26.59
C THR A 43 -14.50 5.85 -27.49
N TYR A 44 -13.80 6.12 -28.60
CA TYR A 44 -13.36 5.12 -29.57
C TYR A 44 -11.89 4.76 -29.34
N PHE A 45 -11.64 3.57 -28.78
CA PHE A 45 -10.32 3.19 -28.30
C PHE A 45 -9.26 3.15 -29.40
N LEU A 46 -9.61 2.76 -30.62
CA LEU A 46 -8.67 2.59 -31.73
C LEU A 46 -8.59 3.80 -32.68
N LYS A 47 -9.35 4.87 -32.45
CA LYS A 47 -9.53 5.97 -33.41
C LYS A 47 -8.25 6.68 -33.84
N ASP A 48 -7.26 6.80 -32.95
CA ASP A 48 -6.01 7.52 -33.24
C ASP A 48 -4.84 6.57 -33.50
N VAL A 49 -5.13 5.28 -33.65
CA VAL A 49 -4.11 4.29 -34.02
C VAL A 49 -3.94 4.30 -35.53
N ASP A 50 -2.71 4.54 -35.98
CA ASP A 50 -2.30 4.22 -37.35
C ASP A 50 -2.00 2.73 -37.43
N PHE A 51 -2.52 2.07 -38.46
CA PHE A 51 -2.34 0.64 -38.74
C PHE A 51 -1.56 0.42 -40.05
N ALA A 52 -0.79 1.42 -40.50
CA ALA A 52 0.01 1.35 -41.72
C ALA A 52 1.14 0.32 -41.63
N ASP A 53 1.80 0.21 -40.48
CA ASP A 53 3.03 -0.56 -40.28
C ASP A 53 3.06 -1.28 -38.91
N GLY A 54 3.84 -2.36 -38.81
CA GLY A 54 4.00 -3.15 -37.58
C GLY A 54 2.88 -4.15 -37.30
N ASP A 55 3.12 -5.03 -36.33
CA ASP A 55 2.21 -6.09 -35.91
C ASP A 55 1.43 -5.68 -34.66
N TYR A 56 0.12 -5.88 -34.68
CA TYR A 56 -0.78 -5.41 -33.62
C TYR A 56 -1.44 -6.56 -32.89
N ALA A 57 -1.55 -6.44 -31.57
CA ALA A 57 -2.36 -7.32 -30.75
C ALA A 57 -3.27 -6.50 -29.84
N LEU A 58 -4.58 -6.72 -29.95
CA LEU A 58 -5.58 -6.10 -29.10
C LEU A 58 -6.11 -7.11 -28.10
N TYR A 59 -5.72 -6.95 -26.84
CA TYR A 59 -6.29 -7.69 -25.72
C TYR A 59 -7.57 -7.02 -25.22
N ILE A 60 -8.60 -7.82 -24.97
CA ILE A 60 -9.87 -7.40 -24.40
C ILE A 60 -10.22 -8.30 -23.24
N LYS A 61 -10.53 -7.68 -22.09
CA LYS A 61 -11.14 -8.30 -20.92
C LYS A 61 -12.53 -7.72 -20.73
N HIS A 62 -13.55 -8.49 -21.09
CA HIS A 62 -14.95 -8.06 -21.09
C HIS A 62 -15.79 -8.90 -20.12
N LYS A 63 -16.73 -8.28 -19.41
CA LYS A 63 -17.56 -8.95 -18.41
C LYS A 63 -18.38 -10.11 -18.99
N GLU A 64 -18.98 -9.90 -20.15
CA GLU A 64 -19.90 -10.88 -20.76
C GLU A 64 -19.22 -11.74 -21.83
N HIS A 65 -18.12 -11.25 -22.42
CA HIS A 65 -17.47 -11.90 -23.56
C HIS A 65 -16.14 -12.57 -23.17
N GLY A 66 -15.79 -12.55 -21.89
CA GLY A 66 -14.56 -13.09 -21.35
C GLY A 66 -13.30 -12.33 -21.80
N GLU A 67 -12.17 -13.02 -21.74
CA GLU A 67 -10.86 -12.52 -22.16
C GLU A 67 -10.47 -13.10 -23.52
N PHE A 68 -9.92 -12.27 -24.40
CA PHE A 68 -9.43 -12.69 -25.71
C PHE A 68 -8.46 -11.68 -26.32
N VAL A 69 -7.74 -12.10 -27.36
CA VAL A 69 -6.87 -11.24 -28.17
C VAL A 69 -7.30 -11.28 -29.64
N VAL A 70 -7.18 -10.14 -30.33
CA VAL A 70 -7.31 -10.05 -31.79
C VAL A 70 -6.00 -9.55 -32.37
N THR A 71 -5.38 -10.33 -33.27
CA THR A 71 -4.10 -10.00 -33.91
C THR A 71 -4.22 -9.66 -35.40
N ASP A 72 -5.41 -9.81 -35.99
CA ASP A 72 -5.63 -9.50 -37.41
C ASP A 72 -5.73 -7.99 -37.62
N LYS A 73 -4.72 -7.43 -38.30
CA LYS A 73 -4.60 -5.99 -38.62
C LYS A 73 -5.80 -5.45 -39.40
N ALA A 74 -6.34 -6.20 -40.36
CA ALA A 74 -7.49 -5.78 -41.16
C ALA A 74 -8.76 -5.71 -40.30
N VAL A 75 -8.94 -6.67 -39.38
CA VAL A 75 -10.04 -6.67 -38.41
C VAL A 75 -9.94 -5.48 -37.46
N LEU A 76 -8.74 -5.20 -36.92
CA LEU A 76 -8.52 -4.05 -36.02
C LEU A 76 -8.82 -2.73 -36.74
N LYS A 77 -8.35 -2.57 -37.98
CA LYS A 77 -8.63 -1.39 -38.82
C LYS A 77 -10.13 -1.22 -39.09
N LYS A 78 -10.85 -2.31 -39.40
CA LYS A 78 -12.32 -2.29 -39.61
C LYS A 78 -13.09 -1.93 -38.34
N ASN A 79 -12.55 -2.25 -37.16
CA ASN A 79 -13.17 -1.95 -35.87
C ASN A 79 -12.69 -0.64 -35.23
N LYS A 80 -11.95 0.19 -35.98
CA LYS A 80 -11.38 1.46 -35.51
C LYS A 80 -12.39 2.39 -34.82
N ASN A 81 -13.59 2.48 -35.40
CA ASN A 81 -14.72 3.28 -34.90
C ASN A 81 -15.82 2.43 -34.23
N LYS A 82 -15.54 1.17 -33.90
CA LYS A 82 -16.53 0.25 -33.30
C LYS A 82 -16.20 -0.11 -31.84
N LEU A 83 -14.93 -0.18 -31.48
CA LEU A 83 -14.53 -0.45 -30.10
C LEU A 83 -14.73 0.80 -29.24
N ARG A 84 -15.83 0.83 -28.47
CA ARG A 84 -16.22 1.96 -27.63
C ARG A 84 -16.00 1.66 -26.15
N LEU A 85 -15.17 2.45 -25.49
CA LEU A 85 -14.80 2.31 -24.09
C LEU A 85 -14.99 3.65 -23.37
N LYS A 86 -16.01 3.74 -22.50
CA LYS A 86 -16.26 4.91 -21.66
C LYS A 86 -16.28 4.50 -20.18
N LYS A 87 -15.32 4.99 -19.39
CA LYS A 87 -15.24 4.70 -17.96
C LYS A 87 -16.47 5.25 -17.23
N SER A 88 -16.85 4.60 -16.13
CA SER A 88 -17.89 5.10 -15.23
C SER A 88 -17.24 5.61 -13.93
N TRP A 89 -17.77 6.69 -13.39
CA TRP A 89 -17.37 7.26 -12.09
C TRP A 89 -18.14 6.66 -10.91
N LYS A 90 -18.94 5.61 -11.13
CA LYS A 90 -19.68 4.96 -10.04
C LYS A 90 -18.70 4.41 -9.00
N ASN A 91 -18.94 4.76 -7.73
CA ASN A 91 -18.17 4.27 -6.60
C ASN A 91 -18.44 2.79 -6.36
N TYR A 92 -17.40 2.10 -5.94
CA TYR A 92 -17.35 0.67 -5.76
C TYR A 92 -17.73 0.29 -4.32
N LEU A 93 -18.50 -0.79 -4.14
CA LEU A 93 -18.73 -1.43 -2.84
C LEU A 93 -17.75 -2.60 -2.63
N PRO A 94 -17.18 -2.77 -1.42
CA PRO A 94 -16.30 -3.89 -1.11
C PRO A 94 -17.01 -5.25 -1.30
N GLY A 95 -16.38 -6.24 -1.95
CA GLY A 95 -16.85 -7.65 -2.02
C GLY A 95 -17.05 -8.31 -3.40
N GLU A 96 -17.45 -7.60 -4.46
CA GLU A 96 -17.76 -8.12 -5.83
C GLU A 96 -16.55 -8.59 -6.72
N GLY A 97 -15.40 -9.08 -6.19
CA GLY A 97 -14.41 -9.87 -6.97
C GLY A 97 -13.39 -9.14 -7.88
N ASN A 98 -12.74 -9.88 -8.81
CA ASN A 98 -11.72 -9.37 -9.77
C ASN A 98 -12.41 -8.49 -10.84
N ARG A 99 -12.16 -7.18 -10.78
CA ARG A 99 -12.98 -6.17 -11.46
C ARG A 99 -12.23 -5.30 -12.47
N SER A 100 -11.01 -5.64 -12.86
CA SER A 100 -10.32 -4.87 -13.91
C SER A 100 -10.75 -5.34 -15.30
N TYR A 101 -11.71 -4.64 -15.93
CA TYR A 101 -12.10 -4.85 -17.33
C TYR A 101 -11.41 -3.83 -18.23
N GLY A 102 -11.30 -4.09 -19.53
CA GLY A 102 -10.80 -3.10 -20.47
C GLY A 102 -10.14 -3.65 -21.72
N ALA A 103 -9.37 -2.80 -22.38
CA ALA A 103 -8.58 -3.17 -23.54
C ALA A 103 -7.13 -2.67 -23.43
N ILE A 104 -6.21 -3.43 -24.02
CA ILE A 104 -4.79 -3.10 -24.15
C ILE A 104 -4.38 -3.37 -25.59
N LEU A 105 -3.71 -2.41 -26.21
CA LEU A 105 -3.19 -2.52 -27.56
C LEU A 105 -1.67 -2.54 -27.53
N PHE A 106 -1.11 -3.53 -28.23
CA PHE A 106 0.30 -3.68 -28.48
C PHE A 106 0.60 -3.40 -29.96
N LYS A 107 1.74 -2.77 -30.24
CA LYS A 107 2.37 -2.68 -31.56
C LYS A 107 3.79 -3.21 -31.41
N ASP A 108 4.18 -4.19 -32.23
CA ASP A 108 5.52 -4.79 -32.22
C ASP A 108 5.92 -5.23 -30.79
N GLN A 109 5.02 -5.96 -30.13
CA GLN A 109 5.10 -6.44 -28.73
C GLN A 109 5.15 -5.34 -27.65
N THR A 110 5.19 -4.07 -28.04
CA THR A 110 5.23 -2.93 -27.13
C THR A 110 3.83 -2.41 -26.84
N LEU A 111 3.52 -2.15 -25.57
CA LEU A 111 2.23 -1.59 -25.16
C LEU A 111 2.13 -0.13 -25.61
N ILE A 112 1.18 0.18 -26.50
CA ILE A 112 0.98 1.54 -27.03
C ILE A 112 -0.31 2.22 -26.56
N LYS A 113 -1.30 1.45 -26.08
CA LYS A 113 -2.55 2.03 -25.55
C LYS A 113 -3.18 1.11 -24.50
N ARG A 114 -3.73 1.67 -23.43
CA ARG A 114 -4.45 0.93 -22.37
C ARG A 114 -5.65 1.70 -21.87
N LYS A 115 -6.78 1.03 -21.69
CA LYS A 115 -7.95 1.58 -20.99
C LYS A 115 -8.61 0.50 -20.15
N GLN A 116 -8.36 0.54 -18.84
CA GLN A 116 -8.91 -0.39 -17.85
C GLN A 116 -9.73 0.34 -16.78
N ALA A 117 -10.80 -0.29 -16.29
CA ALA A 117 -11.63 0.22 -15.21
C ALA A 117 -12.49 -0.88 -14.56
N GLY A 118 -12.91 -0.62 -13.32
CA GLY A 118 -13.95 -1.37 -12.58
C GLY A 118 -15.28 -1.44 -13.32
N PHE A 119 -15.71 -0.29 -13.83
CA PHE A 119 -16.99 -0.10 -14.48
C PHE A 119 -16.81 0.76 -15.74
N PHE A 120 -17.52 0.36 -16.79
CA PHE A 120 -17.69 1.13 -18.01
C PHE A 120 -19.16 1.53 -18.14
N SER A 121 -19.40 2.79 -18.46
CA SER A 121 -20.73 3.25 -18.90
C SER A 121 -21.02 2.81 -20.35
N THR A 122 -19.97 2.53 -21.12
CA THR A 122 -20.04 1.93 -22.45
C THR A 122 -18.84 1.02 -22.64
N PHE A 123 -19.07 -0.25 -22.96
CA PHE A 123 -18.05 -1.21 -23.37
C PHE A 123 -18.61 -2.02 -24.53
N GLU A 124 -18.48 -1.50 -25.75
CA GLU A 124 -18.95 -2.16 -26.97
C GLU A 124 -17.74 -2.65 -27.75
N ILE A 125 -17.71 -3.95 -28.08
CA ILE A 125 -16.57 -4.59 -28.75
C ILE A 125 -16.78 -4.80 -30.26
N GLY A 126 -17.95 -4.42 -30.80
CA GLY A 126 -18.29 -4.65 -32.20
C GLY A 126 -18.20 -6.13 -32.59
N ASP A 127 -17.55 -6.41 -33.72
CA ASP A 127 -17.40 -7.77 -34.25
C ASP A 127 -16.13 -8.49 -33.77
N LEU A 128 -15.35 -7.89 -32.86
CA LEU A 128 -14.03 -8.37 -32.47
C LEU A 128 -14.04 -9.80 -31.92
N LYS A 129 -15.11 -10.21 -31.24
CA LYS A 129 -15.23 -11.56 -30.66
C LYS A 129 -15.20 -12.67 -31.71
N LYS A 130 -15.61 -12.40 -32.95
CA LYS A 130 -15.60 -13.38 -34.07
C LYS A 130 -14.18 -13.78 -34.49
N TYR A 131 -13.18 -12.95 -34.17
CA TYR A 131 -11.78 -13.14 -34.53
C TYR A 131 -10.90 -13.35 -33.28
N ALA A 132 -11.55 -13.72 -32.17
CA ALA A 132 -10.90 -13.89 -30.89
C ALA A 132 -9.98 -15.11 -30.88
N LYS A 133 -8.73 -14.89 -30.50
CA LYS A 133 -7.82 -15.94 -30.07
C LYS A 133 -7.87 -16.09 -28.55
N PRO A 134 -7.80 -17.32 -28.02
CA PRO A 134 -7.68 -17.57 -26.59
C PRO A 134 -6.38 -16.97 -26.03
N VAL A 135 -6.46 -16.46 -24.81
CA VAL A 135 -5.34 -15.82 -24.11
C VAL A 135 -5.34 -16.23 -22.65
N LYS A 136 -4.15 -16.27 -22.04
CA LYS A 136 -4.00 -16.47 -20.59
C LYS A 136 -3.07 -15.41 -20.02
N GLU A 137 -3.51 -14.78 -18.95
CA GLU A 137 -2.66 -13.93 -18.12
C GLU A 137 -1.75 -14.80 -17.26
N ARG A 138 -0.47 -14.44 -17.24
CA ARG A 138 0.58 -15.08 -16.46
C ARG A 138 1.22 -14.04 -15.56
N MET A 139 1.62 -14.48 -14.38
CA MET A 139 2.37 -13.70 -13.42
C MET A 139 3.58 -14.51 -12.99
N LEU A 140 4.72 -13.84 -12.93
CA LEU A 140 5.95 -14.34 -12.33
C LEU A 140 6.33 -13.39 -11.20
N ARG A 141 6.58 -13.98 -10.03
CA ARG A 141 7.25 -13.33 -8.91
C ARG A 141 8.64 -13.93 -8.81
N GLY A 142 9.66 -13.10 -8.77
CA GLY A 142 11.04 -13.58 -8.70
C GLY A 142 12.04 -12.45 -8.51
N THR A 143 13.30 -12.84 -8.38
CA THR A 143 14.44 -11.92 -8.29
C THR A 143 14.66 -11.20 -9.62
N ARG A 144 15.52 -10.18 -9.63
CA ARG A 144 15.87 -9.42 -10.84
C ARG A 144 16.28 -10.34 -12.00
N GLU A 145 17.22 -11.23 -11.76
CA GLU A 145 17.76 -12.17 -12.76
C GLU A 145 16.65 -13.01 -13.40
N VAL A 146 15.79 -13.62 -12.58
CA VAL A 146 14.67 -14.44 -13.03
C VAL A 146 13.68 -13.64 -13.88
N ILE A 147 13.46 -12.38 -13.52
CA ILE A 147 12.54 -11.48 -14.25
C ILE A 147 13.16 -11.03 -15.57
N GLU A 148 14.43 -10.63 -15.59
CA GLU A 148 15.14 -10.22 -16.81
C GLU A 148 15.23 -11.36 -17.82
N GLU A 149 15.52 -12.59 -17.37
CA GLU A 149 15.50 -13.77 -18.21
C GLU A 149 14.12 -14.01 -18.84
N GLU A 150 13.04 -13.88 -18.06
CA GLU A 150 11.69 -14.09 -18.58
C GLU A 150 11.27 -12.95 -19.53
N ILE A 151 11.67 -11.70 -19.27
CA ILE A 151 11.46 -10.58 -20.20
C ILE A 151 12.16 -10.86 -21.54
N ALA A 152 13.41 -11.33 -21.53
CA ALA A 152 14.13 -11.69 -22.74
C ALA A 152 13.43 -12.83 -23.52
N LYS A 153 12.98 -13.87 -22.81
CA LYS A 153 12.18 -14.96 -23.41
C LYS A 153 10.88 -14.44 -24.03
N ILE A 154 10.17 -13.55 -23.34
CA ILE A 154 8.92 -12.97 -23.84
C ILE A 154 9.16 -12.12 -25.09
N ASN A 155 10.16 -11.24 -25.07
CA ASN A 155 10.49 -10.35 -26.21
C ASN A 155 10.97 -11.12 -27.44
N SER A 156 11.52 -12.32 -27.26
CA SER A 156 11.88 -13.22 -28.37
C SER A 156 10.69 -13.99 -28.96
N SER A 157 9.50 -13.89 -28.36
CA SER A 157 8.31 -14.64 -28.74
C SER A 157 7.28 -13.79 -29.48
N ASN A 158 6.67 -14.33 -30.53
CA ASN A 158 5.67 -13.61 -31.33
C ASN A 158 4.24 -13.66 -30.74
N ASN A 159 4.02 -14.42 -29.66
CA ASN A 159 2.68 -14.64 -29.08
C ASN A 159 2.58 -14.23 -27.59
N LYS A 160 3.61 -13.58 -27.03
CA LYS A 160 3.62 -13.12 -25.65
C LYS A 160 3.72 -11.60 -25.57
N PHE A 161 2.99 -10.98 -24.64
CA PHE A 161 2.89 -9.52 -24.55
C PHE A 161 2.96 -9.05 -23.09
N ILE A 162 3.94 -8.21 -22.76
CA ILE A 162 4.15 -7.72 -21.38
C ILE A 162 3.08 -6.69 -21.00
N ILE A 163 2.30 -6.97 -19.96
CA ILE A 163 1.28 -6.08 -19.41
C ILE A 163 1.91 -5.16 -18.36
N SER A 164 2.76 -5.70 -17.50
CA SER A 164 3.38 -4.95 -16.40
C SER A 164 4.72 -5.56 -16.11
N GLN A 165 5.74 -4.73 -15.97
CA GLN A 165 7.08 -5.14 -15.58
C GLN A 165 7.64 -4.17 -14.53
N PRO A 166 8.55 -4.62 -13.66
CA PRO A 166 9.23 -3.73 -12.72
C PRO A 166 10.17 -2.76 -13.44
N SER A 167 10.47 -1.63 -12.80
CA SER A 167 11.58 -0.77 -13.20
C SER A 167 12.87 -1.37 -12.64
N LEU A 168 13.72 -1.91 -13.51
CA LEU A 168 14.98 -2.55 -13.15
C LEU A 168 16.15 -1.65 -13.56
N SER A 169 16.31 -0.49 -12.90
CA SER A 169 17.48 0.38 -13.18
C SER A 169 18.71 -0.13 -12.44
N ASP A 170 19.90 0.18 -12.96
CA ASP A 170 21.18 -0.33 -12.43
C ASP A 170 21.48 0.07 -10.97
N ASN A 171 20.85 1.14 -10.47
CA ASN A 171 21.00 1.62 -9.09
C ASN A 171 19.96 1.04 -8.11
N PHE A 172 19.34 -0.10 -8.40
CA PHE A 172 18.29 -0.64 -7.53
C PHE A 172 18.84 -1.39 -6.31
N SER A 173 18.15 -1.21 -5.19
CA SER A 173 18.39 -1.91 -3.94
C SER A 173 17.96 -3.39 -4.03
N GLU A 174 18.85 -4.27 -4.48
CA GLU A 174 18.54 -5.69 -4.72
C GLU A 174 18.22 -6.49 -3.46
N PHE A 175 18.72 -6.06 -2.31
CA PHE A 175 18.56 -6.73 -1.04
C PHE A 175 17.95 -5.78 -0.03
N ASN A 176 17.09 -6.30 0.84
CA ASN A 176 16.52 -5.55 1.93
C ASN A 176 16.43 -6.37 3.21
N PHE A 177 16.38 -5.68 4.34
CA PHE A 177 16.02 -6.28 5.61
C PHE A 177 15.22 -5.27 6.43
N ARG A 178 14.58 -5.76 7.49
CA ARG A 178 13.75 -4.92 8.36
C ARG A 178 14.44 -4.70 9.69
N VAL A 179 14.35 -3.47 10.19
CA VAL A 179 14.66 -3.12 11.57
C VAL A 179 13.37 -2.66 12.22
N PHE A 180 12.95 -3.34 13.27
CA PHE A 180 11.79 -2.99 14.08
C PHE A 180 12.26 -2.16 15.25
N PHE A 181 11.62 -1.02 15.50
CA PHE A 181 11.96 -0.13 16.60
C PHE A 181 10.94 -0.27 17.73
N PRO A 182 11.33 0.07 18.99
CA PRO A 182 10.39 0.12 20.09
C PRO A 182 9.19 1.01 19.76
N SER A 183 8.01 0.66 20.29
CA SER A 183 6.81 1.45 20.05
C SER A 183 6.88 2.80 20.78
N VAL A 184 6.40 3.86 20.13
CA VAL A 184 6.13 5.12 20.83
C VAL A 184 4.76 5.02 21.48
N VAL A 185 4.73 5.24 22.80
CA VAL A 185 3.53 5.07 23.62
C VAL A 185 2.98 6.43 24.01
N LEU A 186 1.72 6.71 23.69
CA LEU A 186 1.05 7.93 24.12
C LEU A 186 -0.19 7.59 24.98
N PRO A 187 -0.40 8.26 26.12
CA PRO A 187 -1.59 8.06 26.92
C PRO A 187 -2.82 8.57 26.17
N VAL A 188 -3.95 7.90 26.37
CA VAL A 188 -5.25 8.35 25.85
C VAL A 188 -6.27 8.41 26.98
N SER A 189 -7.26 9.28 26.83
CA SER A 189 -8.45 9.27 27.69
C SER A 189 -9.67 8.88 26.88
N ARG A 190 -10.65 8.30 27.56
CA ARG A 190 -11.90 7.84 26.95
C ARG A 190 -13.10 8.44 27.68
N GLU A 191 -14.20 8.56 26.95
CA GLU A 191 -15.50 8.89 27.52
C GLU A 191 -16.58 7.96 26.95
N VAL A 192 -17.61 7.70 27.75
CA VAL A 192 -18.76 6.92 27.30
C VAL A 192 -19.70 7.87 26.57
N ASP A 193 -19.98 7.58 25.31
CA ASP A 193 -20.93 8.36 24.52
C ASP A 193 -22.39 8.10 24.96
N LYS A 194 -23.30 8.92 24.45
CA LYS A 194 -24.75 8.83 24.75
C LYS A 194 -25.38 7.47 24.41
N ASN A 195 -24.72 6.64 23.62
CA ASN A 195 -25.17 5.30 23.24
C ASN A 195 -24.48 4.20 24.05
N GLY A 196 -23.68 4.56 25.06
CA GLY A 196 -22.98 3.62 25.94
C GLY A 196 -21.63 3.13 25.42
N TYR A 197 -21.10 3.67 24.31
CA TYR A 197 -19.81 3.22 23.76
C TYR A 197 -18.64 4.06 24.31
N GLU A 198 -17.57 3.41 24.74
CA GLU A 198 -16.30 4.08 25.05
C GLU A 198 -15.64 4.64 23.78
N ARG A 199 -15.46 5.95 23.72
CA ARG A 199 -14.81 6.68 22.63
C ARG A 199 -13.51 7.31 23.11
N LEU A 200 -12.51 7.40 22.22
CA LEU A 200 -11.31 8.19 22.49
C LEU A 200 -11.69 9.66 22.58
N LYS A 201 -11.27 10.30 23.67
CA LYS A 201 -11.48 11.71 23.94
C LYS A 201 -10.20 12.51 23.71
N LYS A 202 -9.07 12.05 24.26
CA LYS A 202 -7.78 12.71 24.10
C LYS A 202 -6.67 11.73 23.76
N VAL A 203 -5.67 12.21 23.02
CA VAL A 203 -4.37 11.55 22.81
C VAL A 203 -3.29 12.51 23.28
N ASN A 204 -2.47 12.07 24.22
CA ASN A 204 -1.40 12.87 24.83
C ASN A 204 -1.88 14.26 25.30
N GLY A 205 -3.05 14.31 25.94
CA GLY A 205 -3.67 15.55 26.43
C GLY A 205 -4.39 16.41 25.38
N ILE A 206 -4.26 16.10 24.09
CA ILE A 206 -4.88 16.82 22.97
C ILE A 206 -6.21 16.15 22.62
N GLU A 207 -7.27 16.93 22.36
CA GLU A 207 -8.57 16.40 21.91
C GLU A 207 -8.39 15.51 20.66
N TYR A 208 -9.03 14.34 20.65
CA TYR A 208 -8.80 13.28 19.66
C TYR A 208 -9.06 13.75 18.22
N ASP A 209 -10.14 14.51 18.04
CA ASP A 209 -10.50 15.12 16.76
C ASP A 209 -9.44 16.09 16.24
N GLU A 210 -8.82 16.84 17.15
CA GLU A 210 -7.72 17.74 16.82
C GLU A 210 -6.44 16.97 16.51
N TRP A 211 -6.15 15.93 17.30
CA TRP A 211 -5.02 15.03 17.09
C TRP A 211 -5.01 14.47 15.67
N LEU A 212 -6.11 13.83 15.25
CA LEU A 212 -6.25 13.24 13.92
C LEU A 212 -6.12 14.28 12.79
N LYS A 213 -6.70 15.47 12.97
CA LYS A 213 -6.76 16.48 11.89
C LYS A 213 -5.46 17.27 11.75
N LYS A 214 -4.71 17.49 12.84
CA LYS A 214 -3.62 18.48 12.87
C LYS A 214 -2.27 17.94 13.34
N HIS A 215 -2.24 16.91 14.17
CA HIS A 215 -1.05 16.52 14.91
C HIS A 215 -0.50 15.15 14.50
N GLU A 216 -1.35 14.16 14.25
CA GLU A 216 -0.91 12.78 14.00
C GLU A 216 0.06 12.66 12.83
N ASN A 217 -0.27 13.24 11.67
CA ASN A 217 0.61 13.20 10.50
C ASN A 217 1.97 13.89 10.76
N LYS A 218 1.98 14.99 11.51
CA LYS A 218 3.23 15.69 11.86
C LYS A 218 4.06 14.85 12.81
N PHE A 219 3.42 14.27 13.81
CA PHE A 219 4.04 13.36 14.76
C PHE A 219 4.69 12.18 14.04
N ILE A 220 3.98 11.51 13.12
CA ILE A 220 4.52 10.41 12.32
C ILE A 220 5.73 10.88 11.51
N GLN A 221 5.63 12.01 10.80
CA GLN A 221 6.73 12.55 10.00
C GLN A 221 7.97 12.90 10.84
N GLU A 222 7.78 13.48 12.02
CA GLU A 222 8.86 13.79 12.95
C GLU A 222 9.58 12.53 13.42
N TRP A 223 8.83 11.48 13.75
CA TRP A 223 9.39 10.19 14.17
C TRP A 223 10.08 9.46 13.02
N THR A 224 9.48 9.42 11.84
CA THR A 224 10.13 8.91 10.61
C THR A 224 11.49 9.55 10.41
N ARG A 225 11.57 10.89 10.47
CA ARG A 225 12.83 11.62 10.32
C ARG A 225 13.84 11.32 11.43
N LYS A 226 13.40 11.21 12.69
CA LYS A 226 14.28 10.86 13.82
C LYS A 226 14.89 9.47 13.65
N ILE A 227 14.08 8.50 13.22
CA ILE A 227 14.52 7.11 13.00
C ILE A 227 15.49 7.04 11.83
N GLU A 228 15.13 7.65 10.70
CA GLU A 228 15.96 7.72 9.50
C GLU A 228 17.34 8.34 9.80
N ASN A 229 17.36 9.49 10.48
CA ASN A 229 18.61 10.13 10.92
C ASN A 229 19.43 9.23 11.85
N CYS A 230 18.78 8.51 12.77
CA CYS A 230 19.47 7.58 13.65
C CYS A 230 20.11 6.42 12.86
N ILE A 231 19.37 5.85 11.90
CA ILE A 231 19.88 4.79 11.02
C ILE A 231 21.09 5.29 10.23
N HIS A 232 21.01 6.47 9.60
CA HIS A 232 22.15 7.04 8.87
C HIS A 232 23.37 7.30 9.76
N ASN A 233 23.15 7.76 11.00
CA ASN A 233 24.24 7.94 11.94
C ASN A 233 24.88 6.60 12.37
N VAL A 234 24.07 5.57 12.60
CA VAL A 234 24.55 4.22 12.94
C VAL A 234 25.28 3.57 11.77
N ALA A 235 24.80 3.80 10.55
CA ALA A 235 25.33 3.27 9.29
C ALA A 235 26.39 4.17 8.63
N ASN A 236 26.94 5.15 9.35
CA ASN A 236 27.94 6.05 8.80
C ASN A 236 29.14 5.27 8.25
N GLY A 237 29.41 5.42 6.95
CA GLY A 237 30.48 4.69 6.24
C GLY A 237 30.12 3.28 5.76
N ALA A 238 28.87 2.84 5.88
CA ALA A 238 28.43 1.50 5.46
C ALA A 238 28.07 1.40 3.96
N GLY A 239 28.20 2.47 3.19
CA GLY A 239 27.85 2.54 1.76
C GLY A 239 26.57 3.34 1.50
N ASP A 240 26.13 3.34 0.25
CA ASP A 240 24.87 3.97 -0.16
C ASP A 240 23.71 3.00 0.07
N PHE A 241 22.63 3.49 0.68
CA PHE A 241 21.43 2.70 0.94
C PHE A 241 20.19 3.58 1.03
N ASN A 242 19.03 2.96 0.79
CA ASN A 242 17.74 3.59 0.94
C ASN A 242 17.09 3.12 2.26
N VAL A 243 16.33 4.03 2.88
CA VAL A 243 15.53 3.76 4.07
C VAL A 243 14.08 4.12 3.80
N GLU A 244 13.19 3.15 3.94
CA GLU A 244 11.75 3.40 3.98
C GLU A 244 11.23 3.11 5.39
N ILE A 245 10.62 4.11 6.03
CA ILE A 245 9.99 3.92 7.34
C ILE A 245 8.50 3.64 7.16
N LEU A 246 8.08 2.45 7.56
CA LEU A 246 6.67 2.11 7.70
C LEU A 246 6.23 2.30 9.15
N HIS A 247 4.97 2.70 9.33
CA HIS A 247 4.38 2.82 10.65
C HIS A 247 3.02 2.12 10.70
N SER A 248 2.64 1.68 11.89
CA SER A 248 1.30 1.22 12.19
C SER A 248 0.87 1.70 13.57
N THR A 249 -0.44 1.75 13.79
CA THR A 249 -1.03 2.24 15.03
C THR A 249 -1.87 1.13 15.65
N SER A 250 -1.71 0.90 16.94
CA SER A 250 -2.49 -0.08 17.70
C SER A 250 -3.13 0.56 18.94
N LEU A 251 -4.34 0.10 19.26
CA LEU A 251 -5.12 0.48 20.44
C LEU A 251 -5.52 -0.80 21.17
N ASP A 252 -5.73 -0.69 22.49
CA ASP A 252 -6.32 -1.74 23.34
C ASP A 252 -5.68 -3.13 23.11
N THR A 253 -4.41 -3.26 23.45
CA THR A 253 -3.62 -4.48 23.17
C THR A 253 -3.86 -5.57 24.21
N TYR A 254 -3.89 -6.83 23.77
CA TYR A 254 -3.97 -7.99 24.67
C TYR A 254 -2.69 -8.15 25.50
N ILE A 255 -2.86 -8.50 26.77
CA ILE A 255 -1.75 -8.94 27.61
C ILE A 255 -1.53 -10.42 27.35
N GLN A 256 -0.33 -10.79 26.92
CA GLN A 256 0.06 -12.16 26.57
C GLN A 256 1.12 -12.67 27.56
N ILE A 257 1.06 -13.98 27.82
CA ILE A 257 2.12 -14.69 28.55
C ILE A 257 3.22 -15.05 27.57
N ASN A 258 4.47 -14.75 27.92
CA ASN A 258 5.61 -15.08 27.10
C ASN A 258 5.98 -16.57 27.23
N GLY A 259 6.57 -17.18 26.18
CA GLY A 259 7.05 -18.57 26.23
C GLY A 259 6.02 -19.69 26.00
N VAL A 260 4.76 -19.35 25.72
CA VAL A 260 3.84 -20.27 25.03
C VAL A 260 4.01 -20.00 23.53
N ASP A 261 4.12 -21.02 22.67
CA ASP A 261 4.10 -20.78 21.23
C ASP A 261 2.79 -20.05 20.87
N TRP A 262 2.93 -18.81 20.41
CA TRP A 262 1.85 -17.83 20.21
C TRP A 262 1.10 -17.37 21.48
N GLY A 263 1.79 -17.36 22.63
CA GLY A 263 1.53 -16.59 23.85
C GLY A 263 0.08 -16.51 24.30
N GLY A 264 -0.37 -17.48 25.11
CA GLY A 264 -1.73 -17.49 25.65
C GLY A 264 -2.12 -16.16 26.31
N GLU A 265 -3.35 -15.72 26.05
CA GLU A 265 -3.93 -14.50 26.60
C GLU A 265 -4.01 -14.58 28.13
N LEU A 266 -3.54 -13.54 28.81
CA LEU A 266 -3.74 -13.42 30.24
C LEU A 266 -5.20 -13.04 30.52
N ARG A 267 -5.80 -13.65 31.55
CA ARG A 267 -7.22 -13.48 31.88
C ARG A 267 -7.40 -13.05 33.32
N ASP A 268 -8.53 -12.41 33.63
CA ASP A 268 -8.93 -12.14 35.01
C ASP A 268 -9.48 -13.40 35.70
N THR A 269 -9.89 -13.26 36.96
CA THR A 269 -10.49 -14.35 37.75
C THR A 269 -11.84 -14.84 37.24
N ASN A 270 -12.52 -14.05 36.40
CA ASN A 270 -13.77 -14.40 35.73
C ASN A 270 -13.55 -14.96 34.31
N ASN A 271 -12.30 -15.28 33.97
CA ASN A 271 -11.89 -15.81 32.67
C ASN A 271 -12.06 -14.83 31.49
N VAL A 272 -12.14 -13.52 31.76
CA VAL A 272 -12.19 -12.46 30.75
C VAL A 272 -10.77 -12.10 30.33
N ILE A 273 -10.54 -11.93 29.02
CA ILE A 273 -9.22 -11.55 28.49
C ILE A 273 -8.82 -10.17 29.00
N LEU A 274 -7.60 -10.06 29.52
CA LEU A 274 -7.05 -8.79 29.95
C LEU A 274 -6.47 -8.04 28.75
N THR A 275 -6.93 -6.80 28.61
CA THR A 275 -6.42 -5.82 27.65
C THR A 275 -5.82 -4.64 28.41
N LEU A 276 -4.76 -4.06 27.86
CA LEU A 276 -4.24 -2.79 28.36
C LEU A 276 -4.86 -1.63 27.58
N LYS A 277 -5.78 -0.92 28.25
CA LYS A 277 -6.44 0.29 27.74
C LYS A 277 -5.62 1.55 28.05
N ASP A 278 -6.10 2.68 27.54
CA ASP A 278 -5.60 4.05 27.79
C ASP A 278 -4.23 4.37 27.21
N TYR A 279 -3.76 3.58 26.25
CA TYR A 279 -2.60 3.90 25.43
C TYR A 279 -2.88 3.69 23.95
N ILE A 280 -2.20 4.48 23.14
CA ILE A 280 -2.02 4.26 21.71
C ILE A 280 -0.55 3.96 21.46
N PHE A 281 -0.30 2.94 20.63
CA PHE A 281 1.03 2.47 20.29
C PHE A 281 1.31 2.81 18.82
N TYR A 282 2.35 3.59 18.57
CA TYR A 282 2.88 3.81 17.23
C TYR A 282 4.09 2.91 17.03
N ASN A 283 3.93 1.90 16.18
CA ASN A 283 4.98 0.96 15.82
C ASN A 283 5.67 1.45 14.56
N PHE A 284 7.01 1.49 14.59
CA PHE A 284 7.82 1.88 13.44
C PHE A 284 8.73 0.73 13.04
N GLN A 285 8.87 0.53 11.74
CA GLN A 285 9.89 -0.35 11.16
C GLN A 285 10.57 0.36 10.00
N ALA A 286 11.87 0.16 9.87
CA ALA A 286 12.63 0.54 8.69
C ALA A 286 12.80 -0.65 7.76
N ILE A 287 12.57 -0.43 6.47
CA ILE A 287 13.05 -1.30 5.39
C ILE A 287 14.33 -0.63 4.88
N ILE A 288 15.46 -1.30 5.08
CA ILE A 288 16.76 -0.85 4.60
C ILE A 288 17.08 -1.64 3.34
N SER A 289 17.32 -0.95 2.23
CA SER A 289 17.49 -1.58 0.93
C SER A 289 18.78 -1.10 0.25
N THR A 290 19.62 -2.03 -0.22
CA THR A 290 20.91 -1.75 -0.89
C THR A 290 21.39 -2.96 -1.71
N ASN A 291 22.65 -2.96 -2.17
CA ASN A 291 23.32 -4.11 -2.79
C ASN A 291 23.69 -5.18 -1.76
N HIS A 292 24.05 -6.39 -2.20
CA HIS A 292 24.34 -7.52 -1.31
C HIS A 292 25.45 -7.22 -0.26
N ILE A 293 26.57 -6.64 -0.70
CA ILE A 293 27.76 -6.42 0.14
C ILE A 293 27.43 -5.43 1.26
N ASP A 294 26.78 -4.32 0.92
CA ASP A 294 26.43 -3.30 1.90
C ASP A 294 25.25 -3.76 2.77
N ALA A 295 24.35 -4.60 2.25
CA ALA A 295 23.27 -5.19 3.05
C ALA A 295 23.84 -6.04 4.19
N GLU A 296 24.86 -6.87 3.95
CA GLU A 296 25.49 -7.65 5.02
C GLU A 296 26.17 -6.76 6.07
N LYS A 297 26.89 -5.71 5.63
CA LYS A 297 27.49 -4.73 6.54
C LYS A 297 26.43 -4.05 7.40
N LEU A 298 25.39 -3.49 6.79
CA LEU A 298 24.29 -2.82 7.46
C LEU A 298 23.55 -3.76 8.41
N TYR A 299 23.29 -5.00 7.98
CA TYR A 299 22.63 -6.01 8.78
C TYR A 299 23.44 -6.39 10.03
N SER A 300 24.77 -6.29 9.99
CA SER A 300 25.62 -6.55 11.15
C SER A 300 25.58 -5.44 12.23
N LEU A 301 25.07 -4.25 11.90
CA LEU A 301 25.07 -3.11 12.81
C LEU A 301 24.14 -3.29 14.00
N ASN A 302 24.49 -2.57 15.08
CA ASN A 302 23.71 -2.50 16.31
C ASN A 302 22.81 -1.24 16.30
N TYR A 303 21.56 -1.44 15.90
CA TYR A 303 20.53 -0.39 15.87
C TYR A 303 19.90 -0.07 17.23
N ASN A 304 20.24 -0.80 18.30
CA ASN A 304 19.77 -0.48 19.67
C ASN A 304 20.26 0.89 20.14
N LYS A 305 21.27 1.47 19.45
CA LYS A 305 21.66 2.88 19.64
C LYS A 305 20.51 3.87 19.41
N CYS A 306 19.43 3.46 18.74
CA CYS A 306 18.23 4.26 18.54
C CYS A 306 17.19 4.11 19.66
N ASP A 307 17.35 3.18 20.61
CA ASP A 307 16.37 2.89 21.68
C ASP A 307 16.05 4.10 22.55
N SER A 308 17.06 4.96 22.80
CA SER A 308 16.89 6.15 23.64
C SER A 308 15.86 7.14 23.09
N LEU A 309 15.53 7.05 21.79
CA LEU A 309 14.46 7.86 21.21
C LEU A 309 13.10 7.49 21.81
N PHE A 310 12.88 6.22 22.16
CA PHE A 310 11.57 5.61 22.41
C PHE A 310 11.21 5.42 23.88
N THR A 311 11.87 6.14 24.80
CA THR A 311 11.66 5.96 26.24
C THR A 311 10.39 6.63 26.78
N THR A 312 9.68 7.41 25.96
CA THR A 312 8.49 8.16 26.35
C THR A 312 7.38 7.24 26.88
N ASN A 313 6.91 7.50 28.11
CA ASN A 313 5.84 6.78 28.81
C ASN A 313 6.07 5.26 29.02
N LYS A 314 7.26 4.72 28.68
CA LYS A 314 7.57 3.29 28.85
C LYS A 314 7.44 2.85 30.31
N LYS A 315 7.95 3.64 31.26
CA LYS A 315 7.86 3.33 32.69
C LYS A 315 6.41 3.23 33.17
N GLU A 316 5.59 4.22 32.83
CA GLU A 316 4.18 4.26 33.22
C GLU A 316 3.37 3.11 32.60
N LEU A 317 3.67 2.77 31.35
CA LEU A 317 3.09 1.62 30.68
C LEU A 317 3.42 0.32 31.43
N LEU A 318 4.69 0.10 31.78
CA LEU A 318 5.14 -1.08 32.51
C LEU A 318 4.53 -1.15 33.91
N ASP A 319 4.43 -0.02 34.61
CA ASP A 319 3.78 0.04 35.91
C ASP A 319 2.30 -0.33 35.80
N LYS A 320 1.60 0.14 34.77
CA LYS A 320 0.21 -0.24 34.51
C LYS A 320 0.08 -1.73 34.17
N LEU A 321 1.00 -2.27 33.39
CA LEU A 321 1.04 -3.69 33.05
C LEU A 321 1.24 -4.54 34.33
N LYS A 322 2.13 -4.14 35.25
CA LYS A 322 2.30 -4.79 36.56
C LYS A 322 1.01 -4.81 37.36
N GLN A 323 0.31 -3.67 37.43
CA GLN A 323 -0.97 -3.59 38.12
C GLN A 323 -2.05 -4.48 37.49
N ALA A 324 -2.05 -4.62 36.17
CA ALA A 324 -2.98 -5.51 35.47
C ALA A 324 -2.66 -7.00 35.75
N VAL A 325 -1.38 -7.38 35.75
CA VAL A 325 -0.97 -8.77 36.06
C VAL A 325 -1.35 -9.16 37.50
N LEU A 326 -1.18 -8.27 38.47
CA LEU A 326 -1.58 -8.52 39.86
C LEU A 326 -3.08 -8.81 40.03
N LYS A 327 -3.92 -8.35 39.09
CA LYS A 327 -5.38 -8.59 39.07
C LYS A 327 -5.78 -9.79 38.20
N SER A 328 -4.81 -10.47 37.58
CA SER A 328 -5.05 -11.59 36.69
C SER A 328 -5.23 -12.92 37.45
N ASN A 329 -5.59 -13.97 36.71
CA ASN A 329 -5.56 -15.35 37.19
C ASN A 329 -4.13 -15.91 37.38
N LYS A 330 -3.08 -15.16 37.02
CA LYS A 330 -1.66 -15.51 37.23
C LYS A 330 -0.86 -14.31 37.79
N PRO A 331 -1.14 -13.88 39.04
CA PRO A 331 -0.55 -12.66 39.61
C PRO A 331 0.95 -12.77 39.95
N HIS A 332 1.53 -13.96 39.88
CA HIS A 332 2.94 -14.21 40.15
C HIS A 332 3.85 -13.91 38.95
N LEU A 333 3.29 -13.68 37.76
CA LEU A 333 4.09 -13.40 36.56
C LEU A 333 4.83 -12.07 36.69
N ASN A 334 6.10 -12.07 36.30
CA ASN A 334 7.00 -10.93 36.44
C ASN A 334 7.15 -10.17 35.12
N VAL A 335 6.63 -8.93 35.10
CA VAL A 335 6.71 -8.02 33.94
C VAL A 335 8.16 -7.64 33.61
N ASP A 336 8.98 -7.33 34.62
CA ASP A 336 10.36 -6.87 34.43
C ASP A 336 11.29 -7.97 33.89
N LYS A 337 10.94 -9.24 34.13
CA LYS A 337 11.64 -10.41 33.56
C LYS A 337 11.12 -10.79 32.17
N GLY A 338 10.15 -10.06 31.63
CA GLY A 338 9.56 -10.34 30.32
C GLY A 338 8.68 -11.59 30.28
N GLU A 339 8.13 -12.03 31.43
CA GLU A 339 7.20 -13.18 31.49
C GLU A 339 5.82 -12.86 30.90
N VAL A 340 5.52 -11.56 30.75
CA VAL A 340 4.35 -11.06 30.04
C VAL A 340 4.75 -9.98 29.04
N ARG A 341 3.94 -9.85 27.99
CA ARG A 341 4.11 -8.83 26.95
C ARG A 341 2.76 -8.31 26.47
N LEU A 342 2.76 -7.25 25.69
CA LEU A 342 1.58 -6.78 24.97
C LEU A 342 1.70 -7.22 23.51
N SER A 343 0.61 -7.76 22.94
CA SER A 343 0.63 -8.42 21.63
C SER A 343 1.16 -7.57 20.47
N ALA A 344 0.99 -6.25 20.51
CA ALA A 344 1.41 -5.32 19.46
C ALA A 344 2.42 -4.27 19.94
N TYR A 345 2.98 -4.42 21.15
CA TYR A 345 4.02 -3.55 21.69
C TYR A 345 5.39 -4.14 21.39
N ILE A 346 6.26 -3.33 20.82
CA ILE A 346 7.66 -3.66 20.58
C ILE A 346 8.46 -2.97 21.67
N ASP A 347 9.17 -3.74 22.50
CA ASP A 347 9.89 -3.20 23.64
C ASP A 347 11.36 -2.86 23.34
N THR A 348 11.94 -3.50 22.33
CA THR A 348 13.36 -3.42 21.96
C THR A 348 13.52 -3.39 20.45
N VAL A 349 14.64 -2.84 19.97
CA VAL A 349 15.01 -2.98 18.56
C VAL A 349 15.30 -4.44 18.24
N PHE A 350 14.80 -4.92 17.10
CA PHE A 350 15.19 -6.21 16.53
C PHE A 350 15.18 -6.18 15.00
N LYS A 351 15.85 -7.13 14.36
CA LYS A 351 15.93 -7.25 12.90
C LYS A 351 15.02 -8.37 12.39
N SER A 352 14.62 -8.31 11.11
CA SER A 352 14.14 -9.50 10.41
C SER A 352 15.17 -10.63 10.53
N LYS A 353 14.73 -11.88 10.40
CA LYS A 353 15.61 -13.05 10.59
C LYS A 353 16.74 -13.14 9.58
N GLN A 354 16.55 -12.56 8.41
CA GLN A 354 17.47 -12.63 7.29
C GLN A 354 17.39 -11.36 6.43
N ILE A 355 18.39 -11.21 5.58
CA ILE A 355 18.38 -10.32 4.43
C ILE A 355 17.59 -11.03 3.33
N GLU A 356 16.65 -10.32 2.74
CA GLU A 356 15.77 -10.80 1.68
C GLU A 356 16.20 -10.17 0.36
N GLN A 357 16.33 -10.98 -0.68
CA GLN A 357 16.44 -10.45 -2.03
C GLN A 357 15.09 -9.87 -2.45
N GLN A 358 15.08 -8.67 -3.01
CA GLN A 358 13.86 -8.02 -3.46
C GLN A 358 13.24 -8.83 -4.60
N GLU A 359 11.98 -9.21 -4.41
CA GLU A 359 11.20 -9.85 -5.45
C GLU A 359 10.39 -8.82 -6.21
N HIS A 360 10.33 -9.03 -7.52
CA HIS A 360 9.59 -8.21 -8.46
C HIS A 360 8.49 -9.03 -9.13
N TYR A 361 7.54 -8.32 -9.73
CA TYR A 361 6.38 -8.93 -10.39
C TYR A 361 6.37 -8.57 -11.87
N LEU A 362 6.35 -9.60 -12.71
CA LEU A 362 6.18 -9.51 -14.15
C LEU A 362 4.84 -10.14 -14.54
N ASN A 363 4.02 -9.40 -15.29
CA ASN A 363 2.74 -9.87 -15.80
C ASN A 363 2.74 -9.80 -17.33
N TRP A 364 2.33 -10.89 -17.99
CA TRP A 364 2.22 -10.94 -19.44
C TRP A 364 1.00 -11.74 -19.91
N LEU A 365 0.64 -11.55 -21.17
CA LEU A 365 -0.36 -12.33 -21.88
C LEU A 365 0.34 -13.38 -22.74
N GLU A 366 -0.21 -14.58 -22.77
CA GLU A 366 0.19 -15.65 -23.67
C GLU A 366 -0.99 -16.00 -24.58
N VAL A 367 -0.82 -15.80 -25.89
CA VAL A 367 -1.84 -16.10 -26.91
C VAL A 367 -1.63 -17.52 -27.42
N TYR A 368 -2.67 -18.34 -27.33
CA TYR A 368 -2.65 -19.70 -27.87
C TYR A 368 -3.12 -19.67 -29.32
N ASN A 369 -2.42 -20.43 -30.17
CA ASN A 369 -2.79 -20.61 -31.56
C ASN A 369 -3.87 -21.66 -31.73
#